data_AF-D8PI12-F1
#
_entry.id   AF-D8PI12-F1
#
_cell.length_a   1.000
_cell.length_b   1.000
_cell.length_c   1.000
_cell.angle_alpha   90.00
_cell.angle_beta   90.00
_cell.angle_gamma   90.00
#
_symmetry.space_group_name_H-M   'P 1'
#
loop_
_entity.id
_entity.type
_entity.pdbx_description
1 polymer ?
#
loop_
_entity_poly.entity_id
_entity_poly.type
_entity_poly.pdbx_seq_one_letter_code
_entity_poly.pdbx_strand_id
1 'polypeptide(L)' 'MADDVILNKAVSIERCLRRITEGYAGDRQNLAANQTKQDAIVLNLQRAYA' A
#
# COMPACT_ATOMS: atom_id res chain seq x y z
N MET A 1 22.04 5.42 -12.56
CA MET A 1 22.22 4.52 -11.41
C MET A 1 21.52 5.02 -10.15
N ALA A 2 21.91 6.17 -9.57
CA ALA A 2 21.19 6.74 -8.42
C ALA A 2 19.74 7.14 -8.77
N ASP A 3 19.54 7.75 -9.94
CA ASP A 3 18.21 8.11 -10.44
C ASP A 3 17.32 6.86 -10.66
N ASP A 4 17.88 5.77 -11.19
CA ASP A 4 17.15 4.52 -11.37
C ASP A 4 16.71 3.92 -10.03
N VAL A 5 17.54 4.03 -8.99
CA VAL A 5 17.19 3.57 -7.64
C VAL A 5 16.05 4.40 -7.07
N ILE A 6 16.11 5.74 -7.21
CA ILE A 6 15.05 6.65 -6.76
C ILE A 6 13.75 6.37 -7.52
N LEU A 7 13.81 6.22 -8.84
CA LEU A 7 12.66 5.93 -9.69
C LEU A 7 12.01 4.59 -9.31
N ASN A 8 12.81 3.55 -9.11
CA ASN A 8 12.29 2.24 -8.70
C ASN A 8 11.64 2.28 -7.31
N LYS A 9 12.21 3.05 -6.37
CA LYS A 9 11.60 3.29 -5.06
C LYS A 9 10.26 4.02 -5.20
N ALA A 10 10.19 5.08 -6.00
CA ALA A 10 8.95 5.81 -6.27
C ALA A 10 7.86 4.89 -6.85
N VAL A 11 8.19 4.10 -7.88
CA VAL A 11 7.26 3.12 -8.47
C VAL A 11 6.78 2.10 -7.44
N SER A 12 7.67 1.64 -6.55
CA SER A 12 7.29 0.72 -5.49
C SER A 12 6.30 1.35 -4.50
N ILE A 13 6.56 2.59 -4.08
CA ILE A 13 5.69 3.35 -3.16
C ILE A 13 4.33 3.57 -3.81
N GLU A 14 4.27 4.02 -5.06
CA GLU A 14 3.02 4.23 -5.80
C GLU A 14 2.16 2.97 -5.89
N ARG A 15 2.78 1.81 -6.14
CA ARG A 15 2.07 0.52 -6.13
C ARG A 15 1.49 0.21 -4.77
N CYS A 16 2.26 0.43 -3.68
CA CYS A 16 1.77 0.20 -2.32
C CYS A 16 0.57 1.10 -1.99
N LEU A 17 0.65 2.39 -2.32
CA LEU A 17 -0.44 3.36 -2.12
C LEU A 17 -1.70 2.96 -2.90
N ARG A 18 -1.54 2.48 -4.13
CA ARG A 18 -2.67 1.97 -4.92
C ARG A 18 -3.33 0.77 -4.26
N ARG A 19 -2.54 -0.19 -3.77
CA ARG A 19 -3.06 -1.39 -3.06
C ARG A 19 -3.79 -1.04 -1.77
N ILE A 20 -3.30 -0.05 -1.02
CA ILE A 20 -4.00 0.46 0.17
C ILE A 20 -5.37 1.01 -0.22
N THR A 21 -5.42 1.84 -1.26
CA THR A 21 -6.66 2.46 -1.74
C THR A 21 -7.66 1.43 -2.26
N GLU A 22 -7.21 0.45 -3.05
CA GLU A 22 -8.02 -0.69 -3.52
C GLU A 22 -8.52 -1.56 -2.36
N GLY A 23 -7.67 -1.82 -1.36
CA GLY A 23 -8.02 -2.58 -0.17
C GLY A 23 -9.14 -1.91 0.63
N TYR A 24 -9.00 -0.61 0.88
CA TYR A 24 -9.99 0.20 1.59
C TYR A 24 -11.30 0.34 0.79
N ALA A 25 -11.21 0.57 -0.53
CA ALA A 25 -12.33 0.71 -1.46
C ALA A 25 -13.40 1.73 -1.03
N GLY A 26 -13.05 2.73 -0.20
CA GLY A 26 -13.99 3.72 0.31
C GLY A 26 -14.97 3.21 1.37
N ASP A 27 -14.82 1.96 1.82
CA ASP A 27 -15.74 1.31 2.74
C ASP A 27 -15.05 0.97 4.07
N ARG A 28 -15.53 1.57 5.15
CA ARG A 28 -14.99 1.37 6.50
C ARG A 28 -15.19 -0.06 7.01
N GLN A 29 -16.15 -0.81 6.49
CA GLN A 29 -16.33 -2.23 6.86
C GLN A 29 -15.13 -3.07 6.44
N ASN A 30 -14.42 -2.69 5.37
CA ASN A 30 -13.17 -3.35 4.99
C ASN A 30 -12.07 -3.24 6.07
N LEU A 31 -12.16 -2.24 6.96
CA LEU A 31 -11.25 -2.05 8.09
C LEU A 31 -11.75 -2.67 9.40
N ALA A 32 -13.04 -3.01 9.50
CA ALA A 32 -13.64 -3.47 10.75
C ALA A 32 -13.95 -4.98 10.73
N ALA A 33 -14.40 -5.48 9.58
CA ALA A 33 -14.95 -6.83 9.44
C ALA A 33 -14.13 -7.76 8.52
N ASN A 34 -13.15 -7.22 7.78
CA ASN A 34 -12.33 -7.99 6.86
C ASN A 34 -10.84 -7.97 7.26
N GLN A 35 -10.41 -8.96 8.04
CA GLN A 35 -9.04 -9.05 8.55
C GLN A 35 -8.00 -9.13 7.43
N THR A 36 -8.28 -9.89 6.37
CA THR A 36 -7.36 -10.01 5.22
C THR A 36 -7.10 -8.66 4.55
N LYS A 37 -8.14 -7.83 4.39
CA LYS A 37 -7.98 -6.48 3.85
C LYS A 37 -7.24 -5.56 4.80
N GLN A 38 -7.50 -5.65 6.10
CA GLN A 38 -6.74 -4.91 7.12
C GLN A 38 -5.25 -5.24 7.05
N ASP A 39 -4.91 -6.52 7.07
CA ASP A 39 -3.52 -6.99 7.03
C ASP A 39 -2.81 -6.56 5.74
N ALA A 40 -3.51 -6.66 4.59
CA ALA A 40 -2.99 -6.18 3.32
C ALA A 40 -2.72 -4.67 3.33
N ILE A 41 -3.61 -3.86 3.92
CA ILE A 41 -3.43 -2.41 4.04
C ILE A 41 -2.23 -2.09 4.92
N VAL A 42 -2.12 -2.71 6.10
CA VAL A 42 -1.00 -2.51 7.03
C VAL A 42 0.33 -2.91 6.38
N LEU A 43 0.38 -4.05 5.69
CA LEU A 43 1.58 -4.52 5.00
C LEU A 43 2.04 -3.53 3.91
N ASN A 44 1.11 -3.01 3.11
CA ASN A 44 1.45 -2.04 2.07
C ASN A 44 1.82 -0.68 2.66
N LEU A 45 1.27 -0.28 3.80
CA LEU A 45 1.72 0.92 4.52
C LEU A 45 3.18 0.74 4.96
N GLN A 46 3.52 -0.36 5.62
CA GLN A 46 4.90 -0.65 6.05
C GLN A 46 5.90 -0.65 4.88
N ARG A 47 5.51 -1.21 3.72
CA ARG A 47 6.34 -1.24 2.51
C ARG A 47 6.53 0.13 1.87
N ALA A 48 5.54 1.02 1.97
CA ALA A 48 5.64 2.37 1.42
C ALA A 48 6.60 3.26 2.25
N TYR A 49 6.75 2.99 3.54
CA TYR A 49 7.66 3.73 4.44
C TYR A 49 9.11 3.22 4.42
N ALA A 50 9.43 2.13 3.72
CA ALA A 50 10.75 1.48 3.68
C ALA A 50 11.53 1.73 2.38
#